data_AF-D9XW66-F1
#
_entry.id   AF-D9XW66-F1
#
_cell.length_a   1.000
_cell.length_b   1.000
_cell.length_c   1.000
_cell.angle_alpha   90.00
_cell.angle_beta   90.00
_cell.angle_gamma   90.00
#
_symmetry.space_group_name_H-M   'P 1'
#
loop_
_entity.id
_entity.type
_entity.pdbx_description
1 polymer ?
#
loop_
_entity_poly.entity_id
_entity_poly.type
_entity_poly.pdbx_seq_one_letter_code
_entity_poly.pdbx_strand_id
1 'polypeptide(L)'
;MALFDLPLDELREYRSASTAPEDFDAFWSKTLDEAREHELNARFEPVDTGLSTVRVFDVTFAGFGGHPVKGWLTLPAGADAPLPLVVEFIGYGGGRGLPHEHLLWASTGRAHFVMDTRGQGSAWGAGGGTADPVGGAPAYPGFMTRGMDAPENYYYRRVFHGRRARGGGGALAPA
;
A
#
# COMPACT_ATOMS: atom_id res chain seq x y z
N MET A 1 -33.47 5.80 -10.25
CA MET A 1 -33.16 7.09 -9.60
C MET A 1 -31.74 7.45 -10.01
N ALA A 2 -31.48 8.67 -10.49
CA ALA A 2 -30.10 9.09 -10.74
C ALA A 2 -29.35 9.18 -9.41
N LEU A 3 -28.06 8.80 -9.41
CA LEU A 3 -27.19 9.04 -8.25
C LEU A 3 -27.01 10.56 -8.13
N PHE A 4 -27.25 11.13 -6.96
CA PHE A 4 -27.09 12.56 -6.69
C PHE A 4 -26.33 12.76 -5.37
N ASP A 5 -25.67 13.90 -5.26
CA ASP A 5 -24.94 14.35 -4.06
C ASP A 5 -25.22 15.85 -3.87
N LEU A 6 -24.59 16.49 -2.89
CA LEU A 6 -24.62 17.93 -2.69
C LEU A 6 -24.19 18.67 -3.98
N PRO A 7 -24.78 19.83 -4.28
CA PRO A 7 -24.28 20.73 -5.32
C PRO A 7 -22.81 21.11 -5.11
N LEU A 8 -22.09 21.43 -6.20
CA LEU A 8 -20.65 21.70 -6.16
C LEU A 8 -20.26 22.81 -5.16
N ASP A 9 -21.04 23.89 -5.09
CA ASP A 9 -20.73 25.00 -4.19
C ASP A 9 -20.90 24.59 -2.72
N GLU A 10 -21.88 23.73 -2.42
CA GLU A 10 -22.04 23.14 -1.09
C GLU A 10 -20.92 22.14 -0.76
N LEU A 11 -20.46 21.33 -1.72
CA LEU A 11 -19.33 20.41 -1.53
C LEU A 11 -18.01 21.13 -1.19
N ARG A 12 -17.79 22.33 -1.76
CA ARG A 12 -16.60 23.14 -1.47
C ARG A 12 -16.59 23.65 -0.02
N GLU A 13 -17.77 23.97 0.49
CA GLU A 13 -17.96 24.50 1.84
C GLU A 13 -18.15 23.39 2.89
N TYR A 14 -18.50 22.17 2.47
CA TYR A 14 -18.75 21.05 3.37
C TYR A 14 -17.59 20.79 4.33
N ARG A 15 -17.91 20.67 5.61
CA ARG A 15 -17.01 20.24 6.68
C ARG A 15 -17.70 19.12 7.43
N SER A 16 -17.03 17.97 7.53
CA SER A 16 -17.57 16.80 8.22
C SER A 16 -17.83 17.13 9.70
N ALA A 17 -18.99 16.68 10.20
CA ALA A 17 -19.31 16.75 11.63
C ALA A 17 -18.71 15.58 12.44
N SER A 18 -17.98 14.66 11.78
CA SER A 18 -17.35 13.52 12.44
C SER A 18 -16.27 13.97 13.42
N THR A 19 -16.37 13.53 14.67
CA THR A 19 -15.38 13.79 15.72
C THR A 19 -14.52 12.56 15.94
N ALA A 20 -13.20 12.73 15.93
CA ALA A 20 -12.29 11.67 16.32
C ALA A 20 -12.48 11.32 17.82
N PRO A 21 -12.39 10.04 18.21
CA PRO A 21 -12.32 9.64 19.62
C PRO A 21 -11.14 10.29 20.35
N GLU A 22 -11.25 10.46 21.67
CA GLU A 22 -10.21 11.09 22.50
C GLU A 22 -8.85 10.37 22.43
N ASP A 23 -8.87 9.06 22.22
CA ASP A 23 -7.69 8.19 22.18
C ASP A 23 -7.16 7.93 20.75
N PHE A 24 -7.70 8.61 19.73
CA PHE A 24 -7.34 8.36 18.32
C PHE A 24 -5.83 8.43 18.06
N ASP A 25 -5.17 9.48 18.55
CA ASP A 25 -3.72 9.66 18.37
C ASP A 25 -2.91 8.63 19.16
N ALA A 26 -3.36 8.26 20.35
CA ALA A 26 -2.72 7.26 21.19
C ALA A 26 -2.80 5.87 20.52
N PHE A 27 -3.95 5.52 19.95
CA PHE A 27 -4.16 4.27 19.22
C PHE A 27 -3.21 4.14 18.02
N TRP A 28 -3.07 5.18 17.21
CA TRP A 28 -2.17 5.16 16.06
C TRP A 28 -0.70 5.21 16.48
N SER A 29 -0.35 5.97 17.51
CA SER A 29 1.02 6.00 18.04
C SER A 29 1.46 4.63 18.50
N LYS A 30 0.63 3.95 19.30
CA LYS A 30 0.85 2.56 19.72
C LYS A 30 1.00 1.61 18.54
N THR A 31 0.10 1.70 17.56
CA THR A 31 0.14 0.86 16.34
C THR A 31 1.43 1.06 15.54
N LEU A 32 1.97 2.29 15.49
CA LEU A 32 3.23 2.60 14.82
C LEU A 32 4.46 2.22 15.66
N ASP A 33 4.34 2.15 16.98
CA ASP A 33 5.40 1.64 17.86
C ASP A 33 5.52 0.11 17.74
N GLU A 34 4.41 -0.62 17.76
CA GLU A 34 4.35 -2.05 17.46
C GLU A 34 4.98 -2.36 16.08
N ALA A 35 4.80 -1.46 15.09
CA ALA A 35 5.45 -1.58 13.77
C ALA A 35 6.97 -1.60 13.84
N ARG A 36 7.54 -0.84 14.79
CA ARG A 36 8.99 -0.63 14.90
C ARG A 36 9.70 -1.79 15.58
N GLU A 37 8.96 -2.65 16.27
CA GLU A 37 9.46 -3.88 16.87
C GLU A 37 9.90 -4.90 15.82
N HIS A 38 9.37 -4.79 14.60
CA HIS A 38 9.76 -5.63 13.46
C HIS A 38 10.74 -4.87 12.54
N GLU A 39 11.84 -5.54 12.16
CA GLU A 39 12.71 -5.04 11.11
C GLU A 39 11.97 -5.01 9.76
N LEU A 40 12.13 -3.92 9.00
CA LEU A 40 11.45 -3.77 7.71
C LEU A 40 11.81 -4.90 6.74
N ASN A 41 13.05 -5.42 6.82
CA ASN A 41 13.57 -6.55 6.03
C ASN A 41 13.16 -6.48 4.55
N ALA A 42 13.27 -5.28 3.96
CA ALA A 42 12.86 -5.02 2.58
C ALA A 42 13.82 -5.72 1.61
N ARG A 43 13.26 -6.52 0.70
CA ARG A 43 13.97 -7.26 -0.34
C ARG A 43 13.47 -6.82 -1.70
N PHE A 44 14.38 -6.68 -2.64
CA PHE A 44 14.13 -6.22 -4.01
C PHE A 44 14.74 -7.25 -4.95
N GLU A 45 13.92 -8.12 -5.51
CA GLU A 45 14.35 -9.20 -6.38
C GLU A 45 14.09 -8.79 -7.84
N PRO A 46 15.12 -8.67 -8.70
CA PRO A 46 14.91 -8.29 -10.09
C PRO A 46 14.06 -9.34 -10.81
N VAL A 47 13.10 -8.87 -11.62
CA VAL A 47 12.25 -9.74 -12.44
C VAL A 47 12.57 -9.49 -13.91
N ASP A 48 12.84 -10.56 -14.65
CA ASP A 48 12.92 -10.49 -16.10
C ASP A 48 11.51 -10.39 -16.69
N THR A 49 11.15 -9.19 -17.14
CA THR A 49 9.84 -8.90 -17.73
C THR A 49 9.92 -8.72 -19.25
N GLY A 50 11.11 -8.78 -19.86
CA GLY A 50 11.33 -8.41 -21.26
C GLY A 50 11.12 -6.92 -21.59
N LEU A 51 10.93 -6.06 -20.59
CA LEU A 51 10.76 -4.61 -20.80
C LEU A 51 12.13 -3.94 -20.97
N SER A 52 12.27 -3.11 -22.01
CA SER A 52 13.56 -2.48 -22.35
C SER A 52 13.77 -1.11 -21.71
N THR A 53 12.69 -0.39 -21.40
CA THR A 53 12.74 1.00 -20.90
C THR A 53 12.75 1.10 -19.38
N VAL A 54 12.48 -0.02 -18.68
CA VAL A 54 12.37 -0.07 -17.22
C VAL A 54 13.04 -1.31 -16.64
N ARG A 55 13.46 -1.22 -15.38
CA ARG A 55 13.84 -2.35 -14.53
C ARG A 55 12.74 -2.56 -13.51
N VAL A 56 12.32 -3.82 -13.31
CA VAL A 56 11.28 -4.15 -12.33
C VAL A 56 11.84 -5.06 -11.24
N PHE A 57 11.44 -4.80 -10.00
CA PHE A 57 11.77 -5.62 -8.84
C PHE A 57 10.48 -6.12 -8.18
N ASP A 58 10.42 -7.42 -7.87
CA ASP A 58 9.49 -7.96 -6.89
C ASP A 58 9.95 -7.51 -5.50
N VAL A 59 9.11 -6.73 -4.83
CA VAL A 59 9.39 -6.20 -3.50
C VAL A 59 8.68 -7.04 -2.46
N THR A 60 9.40 -7.38 -1.39
CA THR A 60 8.80 -7.93 -0.18
C THR A 60 9.32 -7.16 1.04
N PHE A 61 8.43 -6.71 1.92
CA PHE A 61 8.82 -6.05 3.18
C PHE A 61 7.88 -6.46 4.32
N ALA A 62 8.34 -6.30 5.56
CA ALA A 62 7.56 -6.55 6.75
C ALA A 62 6.53 -5.43 6.99
N GLY A 63 5.24 -5.75 6.91
CA GLY A 63 4.13 -4.89 7.28
C GLY A 63 3.62 -5.19 8.70
N PHE A 64 2.31 -5.02 8.91
CA PHE A 64 1.66 -5.27 10.21
C PHE A 64 2.02 -6.64 10.79
N GLY A 65 2.48 -6.67 12.04
CA GLY A 65 2.88 -7.89 12.76
C GLY A 65 4.09 -8.61 12.16
N GLY A 66 4.88 -7.92 11.33
CA GLY A 66 5.99 -8.53 10.58
C GLY A 66 5.54 -9.35 9.36
N HIS A 67 4.25 -9.35 9.02
CA HIS A 67 3.73 -10.13 7.89
C HIS A 67 4.27 -9.60 6.55
N PRO A 68 4.64 -10.48 5.62
CA PRO A 68 5.20 -10.07 4.33
C PRO A 68 4.15 -9.34 3.50
N VAL A 69 4.51 -8.16 2.99
CA VAL A 69 3.75 -7.38 2.02
C VAL A 69 4.51 -7.36 0.71
N LYS A 70 3.81 -7.66 -0.37
CA LYS A 70 4.34 -7.69 -1.74
C LYS A 70 4.17 -6.32 -2.41
N GLY A 71 4.96 -6.06 -3.44
CA GLY A 71 4.80 -4.89 -4.28
C GLY A 71 5.61 -4.99 -5.56
N TRP A 72 5.46 -4.00 -6.44
CA TRP A 72 6.32 -3.82 -7.61
C TRP A 72 7.08 -2.51 -7.46
N LEU A 73 8.41 -2.55 -7.63
CA LEU A 73 9.21 -1.36 -7.82
C LEU A 73 9.67 -1.30 -9.28
N THR A 74 9.24 -0.28 -10.00
CA THR A 74 9.60 -0.04 -11.40
C THR A 74 10.46 1.22 -11.49
N LEU A 75 11.65 1.07 -12.08
CA LEU A 75 12.62 2.15 -12.26
C LEU A 75 12.89 2.36 -13.76
N PRO A 76 13.10 3.59 -14.25
CA PRO A 76 13.70 3.83 -15.56
C PRO A 76 15.02 3.05 -15.72
N ALA A 77 15.21 2.38 -16.85
CA ALA A 77 16.38 1.53 -17.08
C ALA A 77 17.70 2.31 -17.06
N GLY A 78 17.71 3.52 -17.63
CA GLY A 78 18.89 4.39 -17.71
C GLY A 78 19.12 5.30 -16.50
N ALA A 79 18.42 5.11 -15.38
CA ALA A 79 18.59 5.94 -14.20
C ALA A 79 19.95 5.67 -13.50
N ASP A 80 20.78 6.71 -13.43
CA ASP A 80 22.12 6.74 -12.83
C ASP A 80 22.20 7.66 -11.59
N ALA A 81 21.11 8.35 -11.27
CA ALA A 81 20.97 9.23 -10.11
C ALA A 81 19.71 8.88 -9.29
N PRO A 82 19.63 9.33 -8.02
CA PRO A 82 18.42 9.17 -7.21
C PRO A 82 17.18 9.75 -7.89
N LEU A 83 16.08 9.01 -7.84
CA LEU A 83 14.83 9.37 -8.51
C LEU A 83 13.78 9.87 -7.50
N PRO A 84 12.94 10.84 -7.89
CA PRO A 84 11.66 11.05 -7.19
C PRO A 84 10.82 9.77 -7.23
N LEU A 85 10.13 9.47 -6.14
CA LEU A 85 9.34 8.25 -5.95
C LEU A 85 7.83 8.56 -5.87
N VAL A 86 7.04 7.80 -6.62
CA VAL A 86 5.59 7.68 -6.43
C VAL A 86 5.29 6.36 -5.72
N VAL A 87 4.57 6.43 -4.61
CA VAL A 87 4.00 5.26 -3.93
C VAL A 87 2.51 5.22 -4.26
N GLU A 88 2.09 4.14 -4.91
CA GLU A 88 0.71 3.90 -5.31
C GLU A 88 0.04 2.87 -4.40
N PHE A 89 -1.18 3.21 -3.96
CA PHE A 89 -2.08 2.32 -3.24
C PHE A 89 -3.26 1.95 -4.15
N ILE A 90 -3.76 0.73 -4.01
CA ILE A 90 -4.68 0.12 -4.97
C ILE A 90 -6.12 0.25 -4.47
N GLY A 91 -7.06 0.45 -5.41
CA GLY A 91 -8.49 0.50 -5.12
C GLY A 91 -9.07 -0.82 -4.62
N TYR A 92 -10.23 -0.75 -3.97
CA TYR A 92 -10.89 -1.90 -3.33
C TYR A 92 -11.10 -3.08 -4.30
N GLY A 93 -10.69 -4.28 -3.86
CA GLY A 93 -10.78 -5.53 -4.60
C GLY A 93 -9.62 -5.80 -5.57
N GLY A 94 -8.78 -4.80 -5.82
CA GLY A 94 -7.58 -4.88 -6.65
C GLY A 94 -6.35 -5.40 -5.88
N GLY A 95 -5.30 -5.71 -6.63
CA GLY A 95 -4.01 -6.14 -6.12
C GLY A 95 -2.90 -5.68 -7.07
N ARG A 96 -1.63 -5.91 -6.72
CA ARG A 96 -0.46 -5.38 -7.46
C ARG A 96 -0.42 -5.76 -8.94
N GLY A 97 -1.17 -6.78 -9.36
CA GLY A 97 -1.29 -7.18 -10.75
C GLY A 97 0.05 -7.61 -11.36
N LEU A 98 0.17 -7.45 -12.67
CA LEU A 98 1.37 -7.79 -13.42
C LEU A 98 2.33 -6.59 -13.53
N PRO A 99 3.66 -6.82 -13.57
CA PRO A 99 4.67 -5.77 -13.70
C PRO A 99 4.41 -4.71 -14.78
N HIS A 100 3.91 -5.12 -15.96
CA HIS A 100 3.74 -4.25 -17.12
C HIS A 100 2.47 -3.39 -17.06
N GLU A 101 1.62 -3.56 -16.05
CA GLU A 101 0.41 -2.75 -15.87
C GLU A 101 0.74 -1.35 -15.29
N HIS A 102 1.97 -1.14 -14.79
CA HIS A 102 2.34 0.00 -13.93
C HIS A 102 3.48 0.86 -14.49
N LEU A 103 3.42 1.23 -15.77
CA LEU A 103 4.53 1.87 -16.50
C LEU A 103 4.50 3.40 -16.52
N LEU A 104 3.37 4.02 -16.19
CA LEU A 104 3.15 5.46 -16.34
C LEU A 104 4.24 6.28 -15.65
N TRP A 105 4.39 6.11 -14.33
CA TRP A 105 5.29 6.94 -13.54
C TRP A 105 6.76 6.72 -13.89
N ALA A 106 7.16 5.47 -14.14
CA ALA A 106 8.51 5.15 -14.63
C ALA A 106 8.81 5.79 -15.99
N SER A 107 7.81 5.85 -16.87
CA SER A 107 7.94 6.51 -18.17
C SER A 107 8.07 8.04 -18.06
N THR A 108 7.70 8.63 -16.92
CA THR A 108 7.96 10.07 -16.61
C THR A 108 9.31 10.32 -15.95
N GLY A 109 10.17 9.30 -15.82
CA GLY A 109 11.48 9.43 -15.15
C GLY A 109 11.40 9.35 -13.61
N ARG A 110 10.32 8.81 -13.04
CA ARG A 110 10.15 8.63 -11.58
C ARG A 110 10.30 7.17 -11.20
N ALA A 111 10.78 6.87 -10.01
CA ALA A 111 10.59 5.55 -9.43
C ALA A 111 9.10 5.34 -9.13
N HIS A 112 8.58 4.15 -9.36
CA HIS A 112 7.19 3.81 -9.08
C HIS A 112 7.11 2.57 -8.19
N PHE A 113 6.53 2.73 -6.99
CA PHE A 113 6.28 1.62 -6.08
C PHE A 113 4.78 1.39 -5.93
N VAL A 114 4.30 0.24 -6.40
CA VAL A 114 2.92 -0.20 -6.24
C VAL A 114 2.86 -1.15 -5.04
N MET A 115 2.19 -0.72 -3.97
CA MET A 115 2.02 -1.56 -2.78
C MET A 115 0.80 -2.46 -2.94
N ASP A 116 1.01 -3.76 -2.86
CA ASP A 116 -0.08 -4.73 -2.93
C ASP A 116 -0.99 -4.66 -1.69
N THR A 117 -2.26 -5.05 -1.85
CA THR A 117 -3.26 -4.92 -0.79
C THR A 117 -3.55 -6.26 -0.14
N ARG A 118 -3.18 -6.41 1.13
CA ARG A 118 -3.29 -7.66 1.90
C ARG A 118 -4.67 -8.32 1.80
N GLY A 119 -4.70 -9.58 1.39
CA GLY A 119 -5.90 -10.41 1.28
C GLY A 119 -6.86 -10.02 0.15
N GLN A 120 -6.57 -8.98 -0.64
CA GLN A 120 -7.37 -8.56 -1.80
C GLN A 120 -6.75 -9.06 -3.12
N GLY A 121 -7.02 -8.36 -4.23
CA GLY A 121 -6.55 -8.76 -5.56
C GLY A 121 -7.32 -9.94 -6.11
N SER A 122 -8.65 -9.89 -6.05
CA SER A 122 -9.51 -10.97 -6.55
C SER A 122 -10.84 -10.49 -7.14
N ALA A 123 -11.11 -9.19 -7.12
CA ALA A 123 -12.32 -8.64 -7.74
C ALA A 123 -12.04 -8.08 -9.14
N TRP A 124 -10.86 -7.49 -9.36
CA TRP A 124 -10.43 -6.94 -10.64
C TRP A 124 -8.90 -6.87 -10.72
N GLY A 125 -8.39 -6.57 -11.92
CA GLY A 125 -6.95 -6.57 -12.22
C GLY A 125 -6.39 -7.99 -12.33
N ALA A 126 -5.06 -8.10 -12.41
CA ALA A 126 -4.38 -9.39 -12.57
C ALA A 126 -3.97 -10.05 -11.23
N GLY A 127 -4.65 -9.69 -10.14
CA GLY A 127 -4.52 -10.35 -8.84
C GLY A 127 -3.57 -9.70 -7.83
N GLY A 128 -3.54 -10.27 -6.62
CA GLY A 128 -2.64 -9.87 -5.53
C GLY A 128 -1.74 -11.03 -5.09
N GLY A 129 -0.62 -10.71 -4.47
CA GLY A 129 0.34 -11.66 -3.88
C GLY A 129 0.48 -11.57 -2.36
N THR A 130 -0.14 -10.58 -1.72
CA THR A 130 -0.06 -10.36 -0.27
C THR A 130 -1.21 -11.05 0.42
N ALA A 131 -0.91 -12.08 1.21
CA ALA A 131 -1.91 -12.69 2.09
C ALA A 131 -2.28 -11.78 3.27
N ASP A 132 -3.48 -11.93 3.83
CA ASP A 132 -3.80 -11.43 5.17
C ASP A 132 -3.92 -12.65 6.11
N PRO A 133 -2.85 -13.03 6.83
CA PRO A 133 -2.85 -14.25 7.65
C PRO A 133 -3.62 -14.08 8.95
N VAL A 134 -4.07 -12.86 9.27
CA VAL A 134 -4.86 -12.57 10.45
C VAL A 134 -6.30 -13.00 10.17
N GLY A 135 -6.72 -14.09 10.84
CA GLY A 135 -8.12 -14.52 10.86
C GLY A 135 -9.03 -13.46 11.50
N GLY A 136 -10.34 -13.71 11.49
CA GLY A 136 -11.29 -12.76 12.06
C GLY A 136 -12.56 -13.41 12.57
N ALA A 137 -13.29 -12.64 13.37
CA ALA A 137 -14.66 -12.94 13.74
C ALA A 137 -15.58 -12.99 12.50
N PRO A 138 -16.82 -13.53 12.63
CA PRO A 138 -17.81 -13.48 11.56
C PRO A 138 -17.98 -12.07 10.98
N ALA A 139 -18.07 -11.99 9.66
CA ALA A 139 -18.16 -10.73 8.93
C ALA A 139 -19.02 -10.91 7.67
N TYR A 140 -19.59 -9.81 7.18
CA TYR A 140 -20.21 -9.80 5.85
C TYR A 140 -19.15 -10.00 4.76
N PRO A 141 -19.47 -10.62 3.61
CA PRO A 141 -18.54 -10.78 2.50
C PRO A 141 -17.84 -9.47 2.10
N GLY A 142 -16.51 -9.53 1.98
CA GLY A 142 -15.66 -8.37 1.71
C GLY A 142 -14.74 -8.04 2.89
N PHE A 143 -14.19 -6.82 2.89
CA PHE A 143 -13.17 -6.38 3.87
C PHE A 143 -13.69 -5.29 4.83
N MET A 144 -14.78 -4.61 4.46
CA MET A 144 -15.26 -3.42 5.19
C MET A 144 -15.73 -3.71 6.62
N THR A 145 -16.21 -4.94 6.90
CA THR A 145 -16.75 -5.33 8.22
C THR A 145 -15.83 -6.30 8.97
N ARG A 146 -14.63 -6.60 8.44
CA ARG A 146 -13.71 -7.55 9.07
C ARG A 146 -13.05 -6.92 10.31
N GLY A 147 -13.33 -7.50 11.48
CA GLY A 147 -12.80 -7.02 12.76
C GLY A 147 -13.42 -5.68 13.20
N MET A 148 -14.65 -5.37 12.78
CA MET A 148 -15.32 -4.11 13.15
C MET A 148 -15.82 -4.08 14.61
N ASP A 149 -15.72 -5.20 15.32
CA ASP A 149 -16.07 -5.35 16.73
C ASP A 149 -15.12 -4.59 17.68
N ALA A 150 -13.87 -4.36 17.25
CA ALA A 150 -12.90 -3.58 17.99
C ALA A 150 -11.87 -2.93 17.04
N PRO A 151 -11.42 -1.68 17.29
CA PRO A 151 -10.49 -0.99 16.40
C PRO A 151 -9.15 -1.72 16.23
N GLU A 152 -8.70 -2.46 17.25
CA GLU A 152 -7.48 -3.27 17.21
C GLU A 152 -7.54 -4.40 16.19
N ASN A 153 -8.74 -4.94 15.97
CA ASN A 153 -9.02 -6.07 15.09
C ASN A 153 -9.31 -5.61 13.65
N TYR A 154 -9.62 -4.32 13.47
CA TYR A 154 -10.15 -3.81 12.23
C TYR A 154 -9.16 -3.97 11.08
N TYR A 155 -9.63 -4.47 9.94
CA TYR A 155 -8.81 -4.77 8.77
C TYR A 155 -7.95 -3.57 8.32
N TYR A 156 -8.52 -2.37 8.29
CA TYR A 156 -7.78 -1.19 7.83
C TYR A 156 -6.70 -0.72 8.79
N ARG A 157 -6.72 -1.12 10.07
CA ARG A 157 -5.57 -0.93 10.97
C ARG A 157 -4.32 -1.61 10.38
N ARG A 158 -4.47 -2.82 9.83
CA ARG A 158 -3.39 -3.60 9.22
C ARG A 158 -2.99 -3.10 7.82
N VAL A 159 -3.93 -2.52 7.08
CA VAL A 159 -3.67 -1.92 5.76
C VAL A 159 -2.91 -0.59 5.90
N PHE A 160 -3.37 0.30 6.80
CA PHE A 160 -2.75 1.60 7.01
C PHE A 160 -1.47 1.54 7.85
N HIS A 161 -1.19 0.39 8.46
CA HIS A 161 0.07 0.16 9.14
C HIS A 161 1.25 0.33 8.18
N GLY A 162 1.91 1.47 8.30
CA GLY A 162 3.08 1.84 7.53
C GLY A 162 4.20 2.27 8.48
N ARG A 163 5.41 1.81 8.22
CA ARG A 163 6.60 2.33 8.89
C ARG A 163 7.03 3.60 8.18
N ARG A 164 7.16 4.72 8.91
CA ARG A 164 7.87 5.89 8.39
C ARG A 164 9.33 5.49 8.15
N ALA A 165 9.80 5.58 6.90
CA ALA A 165 11.21 5.38 6.60
C ALA A 165 12.03 6.36 7.45
N ARG A 166 12.94 5.85 8.29
CA ARG A 166 14.02 6.69 8.82
C ARG A 166 14.97 6.92 7.66
N GLY A 167 15.27 8.18 7.34
CA GLY A 167 16.21 8.53 6.27
C GLY A 167 17.57 7.88 6.53
N GLY A 168 17.82 6.75 5.90
CA GLY A 168 19.10 6.07 5.87
C GLY A 168 19.50 5.96 4.41
N GLY A 169 20.51 6.74 4.01
CA GLY A 169 21.10 6.70 2.68
C GLY A 169 21.78 5.36 2.45
N GLY A 170 21.05 4.40 1.91
CA GLY A 170 21.60 3.21 1.28
C GLY A 170 21.52 3.40 -0.22
N ALA A 171 22.59 3.93 -0.81
CA ALA A 171 22.75 3.92 -2.26
C ALA A 171 22.71 2.46 -2.72
N LEU A 172 21.77 2.13 -3.60
CA LEU A 172 21.85 0.92 -4.41
C LEU A 172 23.07 1.08 -5.32
N ALA A 173 24.21 0.53 -4.90
CA ALA A 173 25.41 0.43 -5.73
C ALA A 173 25.13 -0.56 -6.88
N PRO A 174 25.47 -0.21 -8.13
CA PRO A 174 25.39 -1.16 -9.23
C PRO A 174 26.54 -2.17 -9.12
N ALA A 175 26.23 -3.44 -9.37
CA ALA A 175 27.20 -4.43 -9.82
C ALA A 175 27.29 -4.38 -11.35
#